data_AF-A0A8J5MW92-F1
#
_entry.id   AF-A0A8J5MW92-F1
#
_cell.length_a   1.000
_cell.length_b   1.000
_cell.length_c   1.000
_cell.angle_alpha   90.00
_cell.angle_beta   90.00
_cell.angle_gamma   90.00
#
_symmetry.space_group_name_H-M   'P 1'
#
loop_
_entity.id
_entity.type
_entity.pdbx_description
1 polymer ?
#
loop_
_entity_poly.entity_id
_entity_poly.type
_entity_poly.pdbx_seq_one_letter_code
_entity_poly.pdbx_strand_id
1 'polypeptide(L)'
;MKKEHHCIFTGCCVGLGNHRYFYIFLFLMWGSTLYCSFLNSFFIWPYVGGFNMWAFVRLVLPGVWLLLEPSLDTLYAFLFSINVIGFLFMSVLMYYYTGLLIMNMTTHENNHRKGQKYDHGREHNIKV
;
A
#
# COMPACT_ATOMS: atom_id res chain seq x y z
N MET A 1 17.64 -21.62 2.01
CA MET A 1 16.83 -20.51 2.59
C MET A 1 16.06 -19.84 1.46
N LYS A 2 14.72 -19.80 1.51
CA LYS A 2 13.86 -19.18 0.48
C LYS A 2 14.00 -17.65 0.60
N LYS A 3 14.77 -17.01 -0.28
CA LYS A 3 14.88 -15.53 -0.37
C LYS A 3 13.70 -15.02 -1.22
N GLU A 4 12.94 -14.07 -0.69
CA GLU A 4 11.87 -13.38 -1.43
C GLU A 4 12.46 -12.20 -2.20
N HIS A 5 12.81 -11.14 -1.47
CA HIS A 5 13.36 -9.91 -2.00
C HIS A 5 14.09 -9.14 -0.89
N HIS A 6 14.96 -8.22 -1.28
CA HIS A 6 15.48 -7.22 -0.37
C HIS A 6 14.48 -6.06 -0.32
N CYS A 7 13.87 -5.81 0.84
CA CYS A 7 12.90 -4.75 0.98
C CYS A 7 13.62 -3.46 1.40
N ILE A 8 13.61 -2.47 0.52
CA ILE A 8 14.22 -1.15 0.78
C ILE A 8 13.53 -0.45 1.95
N PHE A 9 12.22 -0.67 2.14
CA PHE A 9 11.45 -0.03 3.21
C PHE A 9 11.83 -0.54 4.61
N THR A 10 12.17 -1.81 4.75
CA THR A 10 12.58 -2.40 6.05
C THR A 10 14.10 -2.53 6.18
N GLY A 11 14.86 -2.19 5.14
CA GLY A 11 16.33 -2.30 5.10
C GLY A 11 16.86 -3.73 5.25
N CYS A 12 16.00 -4.75 5.14
CA CYS A 12 16.31 -6.14 5.45
C CYS A 12 15.81 -7.08 4.35
N CYS A 13 16.43 -8.27 4.26
CA CYS A 13 15.96 -9.31 3.36
C CYS A 13 14.71 -9.98 3.93
N VAL A 14 13.64 -10.02 3.13
CA VAL A 14 12.46 -10.82 3.43
C VAL A 14 12.69 -12.24 2.89
N GLY A 15 12.37 -13.24 3.69
CA GLY A 15 12.50 -14.65 3.35
C GLY A 15 11.65 -15.49 4.30
N LEU A 16 11.79 -16.82 4.23
CA LEU A 16 10.88 -17.75 4.94
C LEU A 16 10.68 -17.43 6.43
N GLY A 17 11.74 -17.10 7.17
CA GLY A 17 11.65 -16.79 8.61
C GLY A 17 10.93 -15.48 8.95
N ASN A 18 10.91 -14.52 8.03
CA ASN A 18 10.36 -13.18 8.26
C ASN A 18 9.13 -12.86 7.39
N HIS A 19 8.72 -13.78 6.52
CA HIS A 19 7.63 -13.56 5.58
C HIS A 19 6.29 -13.29 6.28
N ARG A 20 5.99 -14.03 7.36
CA ARG A 20 4.77 -13.84 8.17
C ARG A 20 4.73 -12.45 8.82
N TYR A 21 5.83 -12.02 9.42
CA TYR A 21 5.93 -10.70 10.04
C TYR A 21 5.83 -9.58 9.00
N PHE A 22 6.43 -9.75 7.82
CA PHE A 22 6.32 -8.79 6.73
C PHE A 22 4.87 -8.65 6.23
N TYR A 23 4.14 -9.75 6.09
CA TYR A 23 2.73 -9.71 5.70
C TYR A 23 1.85 -9.02 6.75
N ILE A 24 2.05 -9.32 8.05
CA ILE A 24 1.34 -8.64 9.14
C ILE A 24 1.66 -7.14 9.14
N PHE A 25 2.92 -6.77 8.92
CA PHE A 25 3.34 -5.38 8.78
C PHE A 25 2.61 -4.67 7.62
N LEU A 26 2.51 -5.31 6.45
CA LEU A 26 1.75 -4.78 5.31
C LEU A 26 0.26 -4.62 5.63
N PHE A 27 -0.35 -5.62 6.27
CA PHE A 27 -1.76 -5.57 6.67
C PHE A 27 -2.03 -4.42 7.66
N LEU A 28 -1.18 -4.27 8.68
CA LEU A 28 -1.29 -3.19 9.66
C LEU A 28 -1.11 -1.82 9.02
N MET A 29 -0.10 -1.64 8.16
CA MET A 29 0.11 -0.39 7.43
C MET A 29 -1.06 -0.05 6.50
N TRP A 30 -1.63 -1.05 5.82
CA TRP A 30 -2.83 -0.87 5.01
C TRP A 30 -4.03 -0.45 5.87
N GLY A 31 -4.24 -1.10 7.02
CA GLY A 31 -5.29 -0.72 7.97
C GLY A 31 -5.11 0.68 8.55
N SER A 32 -3.89 1.06 8.93
CA SER A 32 -3.58 2.39 9.43
C SER A 32 -3.81 3.48 8.38
N THR A 33 -3.38 3.25 7.13
CA THR A 33 -3.59 4.22 6.03
C THR A 33 -5.05 4.33 5.63
N LEU A 34 -5.82 3.23 5.65
CA LEU A 34 -7.27 3.24 5.47
C LEU A 34 -7.95 4.07 6.58
N TYR A 35 -7.63 3.79 7.85
CA TYR A 35 -8.20 4.48 9.00
C TYR A 35 -7.90 5.98 8.97
N CYS A 36 -6.63 6.35 8.74
CA CYS A 36 -6.21 7.74 8.59
C CYS A 36 -6.92 8.41 7.41
N SER A 37 -7.00 7.77 6.24
CA SER A 37 -7.68 8.34 5.07
C SER A 37 -9.17 8.58 5.33
N PHE A 38 -9.83 7.63 6.00
CA PHE A 38 -11.24 7.76 6.37
C PHE A 38 -11.49 8.93 7.32
N LEU A 39 -10.73 9.01 8.42
CA LEU A 39 -10.88 10.12 9.38
C LEU A 39 -10.55 11.48 8.75
N ASN A 40 -9.46 11.57 8.00
CA ASN A 40 -9.07 12.81 7.34
C ASN A 40 -10.07 13.23 6.26
N SER A 41 -10.78 12.27 5.62
CA SER A 41 -11.83 12.58 4.66
C SER A 41 -13.00 13.35 5.28
N PHE A 42 -13.37 13.06 6.53
CA PHE A 42 -14.42 13.85 7.23
C PHE A 42 -13.94 15.27 7.56
N PHE A 43 -12.67 15.40 7.94
CA PHE A 43 -12.10 16.70 8.28
C PHE A 43 -11.99 17.62 7.06
N ILE A 44 -11.62 17.07 5.90
CA ILE A 44 -11.38 17.85 4.67
C ILE A 44 -12.64 18.15 3.87
N TRP A 45 -13.70 17.37 4.08
CA TRP A 45 -15.00 17.56 3.42
C TRP A 45 -15.49 19.02 3.38
N PRO A 46 -15.51 19.79 4.49
CA PRO A 46 -15.91 21.20 4.46
C PRO A 46 -14.92 22.13 3.73
N TYR A 47 -13.63 21.80 3.68
CA TYR A 47 -12.59 22.66 3.07
C TYR A 47 -12.48 22.50 1.56
N VAL A 48 -12.80 21.33 1.03
CA VAL A 48 -12.69 21.02 -0.41
C VAL A 48 -13.93 21.41 -1.21
N GLY A 49 -15.04 21.76 -0.54
CA GLY A 49 -16.24 22.26 -1.21
C GLY A 49 -17.00 21.21 -2.03
N GLY A 50 -16.92 19.94 -1.62
CA GLY A 50 -17.63 18.82 -2.25
C GLY A 50 -16.87 18.13 -3.42
N PHE A 51 -17.57 17.24 -4.14
CA PHE A 51 -17.03 16.48 -5.27
C PHE A 51 -16.99 17.32 -6.56
N ASN A 52 -16.12 18.32 -6.59
CA ASN A 52 -15.89 19.10 -7.80
C ASN A 52 -14.73 18.51 -8.62
N MET A 53 -14.77 18.58 -9.95
CA MET A 53 -13.69 18.03 -10.80
C MET A 53 -12.33 18.69 -10.49
N TRP A 54 -12.37 19.96 -10.08
CA TRP A 54 -11.24 20.74 -9.57
C TRP A 54 -10.65 20.19 -8.27
N ALA A 55 -11.46 19.59 -7.39
CA ALA A 55 -10.97 18.93 -6.17
C ALA A 55 -10.13 17.71 -6.51
N PHE A 56 -10.49 16.97 -7.56
CA PHE A 56 -9.74 15.81 -8.02
C PHE A 56 -8.37 16.21 -8.59
N VAL A 57 -8.31 17.29 -9.37
CA VAL A 57 -7.04 17.83 -9.89
C VAL A 57 -6.13 18.29 -8.74
N ARG A 58 -6.70 18.95 -7.72
CA ARG A 58 -5.98 19.35 -6.50
C ARG A 58 -5.50 18.15 -5.68
N LEU A 59 -6.24 17.04 -5.68
CA LEU A 59 -5.85 15.79 -5.03
C LEU A 59 -4.70 15.08 -5.76
N VAL A 60 -4.67 15.14 -7.08
CA VAL A 60 -3.65 14.45 -7.91
C VAL A 60 -2.34 15.25 -7.99
N LEU A 61 -2.39 16.59 -8.00
CA LEU A 61 -1.21 17.48 -8.05
C LEU A 61 -1.12 18.46 -6.86
N PRO A 62 -1.19 17.97 -5.62
CA PRO A 62 -1.25 18.78 -4.41
C PRO A 62 0.09 19.48 -4.14
N GLY A 63 1.21 18.85 -4.51
CA GLY A 63 2.56 19.41 -4.32
C GLY A 63 2.83 20.63 -5.20
N VAL A 64 2.25 20.68 -6.40
CA VAL A 64 2.37 21.85 -7.30
C VAL A 64 1.66 23.05 -6.69
N TRP A 65 0.46 22.83 -6.13
CA TRP A 65 -0.33 23.88 -5.52
C TRP A 65 0.28 24.40 -4.21
N LEU A 66 0.89 23.52 -3.41
CA LEU A 66 1.62 23.90 -2.19
C LEU A 66 2.80 24.84 -2.47
N LEU A 67 3.48 24.66 -3.62
CA LEU A 67 4.61 25.50 -4.03
C LEU A 67 4.18 26.86 -4.60
N LEU A 68 3.00 26.91 -5.23
CA LEU A 68 2.44 28.14 -5.82
C LEU A 68 1.81 29.06 -4.77
N GLU A 69 1.00 28.50 -3.86
CA GLU A 69 0.25 29.26 -2.86
C GLU A 69 0.32 28.57 -1.50
N PRO A 70 1.43 28.73 -0.75
CA PRO A 70 1.59 28.07 0.54
C PRO A 70 0.60 28.63 1.56
N SER A 71 -0.37 27.80 1.94
CA SER A 71 -1.36 28.09 2.97
C SER A 71 -1.68 26.84 3.80
N LEU A 72 -2.25 27.01 5.00
CA LEU A 72 -2.59 25.86 5.86
C LEU A 72 -3.60 24.91 5.21
N ASP A 73 -4.56 25.44 4.45
CA ASP A 73 -5.55 24.63 3.73
C ASP A 73 -4.89 23.76 2.66
N THR A 74 -3.92 24.32 1.93
CA THR A 74 -3.16 23.59 0.91
C THR A 74 -2.22 22.55 1.52
N LEU A 75 -1.69 22.81 2.74
CA LEU A 75 -0.92 21.84 3.51
C LEU A 75 -1.79 20.65 3.94
N TYR A 76 -3.01 20.90 4.45
CA TYR A 76 -3.94 19.84 4.83
C TYR A 76 -4.36 18.98 3.62
N ALA A 77 -4.68 19.61 2.49
CA ALA A 77 -4.97 18.89 1.25
C ALA A 77 -3.78 18.04 0.77
N PHE A 78 -2.56 18.56 0.87
CA PHE A 78 -1.34 17.82 0.55
C PHE A 78 -1.12 16.61 1.46
N LEU A 79 -1.23 16.77 2.78
CA LEU A 79 -1.09 15.64 3.71
C LEU A 79 -2.14 14.55 3.47
N PHE A 80 -3.39 14.95 3.16
CA PHE A 80 -4.44 13.99 2.84
C PHE A 80 -4.18 13.25 1.54
N SER A 81 -3.76 13.95 0.49
CA SER A 81 -3.43 13.33 -0.79
C SER A 81 -2.31 12.27 -0.66
N ILE A 82 -1.28 12.53 0.16
CA ILE A 82 -0.22 11.56 0.46
C ILE A 82 -0.80 10.31 1.13
N ASN A 83 -1.72 10.48 2.09
CA ASN A 83 -2.38 9.35 2.74
C ASN A 83 -3.20 8.52 1.75
N VAL A 84 -3.95 9.17 0.85
CA VAL A 84 -4.75 8.47 -0.18
C VAL A 84 -3.85 7.73 -1.17
N ILE A 85 -2.78 8.36 -1.65
CA ILE A 85 -1.80 7.72 -2.55
C ILE A 85 -1.13 6.54 -1.84
N GLY A 86 -0.74 6.72 -0.57
CA GLY A 86 -0.18 5.66 0.27
C GLY A 86 -1.15 4.49 0.42
N PHE A 87 -2.41 4.75 0.71
CA PHE A 87 -3.44 3.72 0.81
C PHE A 87 -3.63 2.95 -0.51
N LEU A 88 -3.67 3.64 -1.66
CA LEU A 88 -3.77 3.00 -2.97
C LEU A 88 -2.56 2.11 -3.27
N PHE A 89 -1.35 2.64 -3.02
CA PHE A 89 -0.11 1.89 -3.18
C PHE A 89 -0.09 0.64 -2.28
N MET A 90 -0.44 0.78 -1.01
CA MET A 90 -0.53 -0.34 -0.07
C MET A 90 -1.58 -1.36 -0.47
N SER A 91 -2.71 -0.92 -1.05
CA SER A 91 -3.78 -1.83 -1.53
C SER A 91 -3.29 -2.72 -2.67
N VAL A 92 -2.54 -2.18 -3.63
CA VAL A 92 -1.96 -2.94 -4.74
C VAL A 92 -0.92 -3.95 -4.24
N LEU A 93 -0.03 -3.51 -3.33
CA LEU A 93 0.95 -4.38 -2.69
C LEU A 93 0.27 -5.52 -1.93
N MET A 94 -0.76 -5.20 -1.16
CA MET A 94 -1.49 -6.19 -0.38
C MET A 94 -2.13 -7.23 -1.30
N TYR A 95 -2.82 -6.81 -2.34
CA TYR A 95 -3.40 -7.71 -3.35
C TYR A 95 -2.34 -8.63 -3.97
N TYR A 96 -1.19 -8.07 -4.35
CA TYR A 96 -0.08 -8.82 -4.93
C TYR A 96 0.47 -9.88 -3.97
N TYR A 97 0.76 -9.52 -2.72
CA TYR A 97 1.31 -10.45 -1.72
C TYR A 97 0.28 -11.49 -1.26
N THR A 98 -0.99 -11.13 -1.14
CA THR A 98 -2.06 -12.11 -0.86
C THR A 98 -2.15 -13.13 -1.99
N GLY A 99 -2.06 -12.70 -3.26
CA GLY A 99 -2.03 -13.62 -4.41
C GLY A 99 -0.84 -14.59 -4.38
N LEU A 100 0.36 -14.09 -4.05
CA LEU A 100 1.56 -14.92 -3.88
C LEU A 100 1.42 -15.93 -2.74
N LEU A 101 0.86 -15.52 -1.61
CA LEU A 101 0.66 -16.37 -0.44
C LEU A 101 -0.34 -17.50 -0.71
N ILE A 102 -1.42 -17.21 -1.43
CA ILE A 102 -2.41 -18.21 -1.86
C ILE A 102 -1.78 -19.28 -2.76
N MET A 103 -0.84 -18.89 -3.61
CA MET A 103 -0.15 -19.81 -4.54
C MET A 103 1.14 -20.41 -3.98
N ASN A 104 1.50 -20.09 -2.73
CA ASN A 104 2.77 -20.47 -2.07
C ASN A 104 4.03 -20.18 -2.93
N MET A 105 4.00 -19.06 -3.65
CA MET A 105 5.09 -18.66 -4.55
C MET A 105 5.85 -17.47 -3.97
N THR A 106 7.16 -17.49 -4.14
CA THR A 106 7.98 -16.31 -3.89
C THR A 106 7.88 -15.30 -5.03
N THR A 107 8.16 -14.05 -4.72
CA THR A 107 8.37 -12.97 -5.71
C THR A 107 9.36 -13.36 -6.80
N HIS A 108 10.46 -14.04 -6.44
CA HIS A 108 11.45 -14.54 -7.40
C HIS A 108 10.89 -15.63 -8.32
N GLU A 109 10.15 -16.60 -7.78
CA GLU A 109 9.53 -17.69 -8.54
C GLU A 109 8.44 -17.17 -9.51
N ASN A 110 7.65 -16.19 -9.08
CA ASN A 110 6.64 -15.54 -9.91
C ASN A 110 7.29 -14.80 -11.09
N ASN A 111 8.37 -14.06 -10.85
CA ASN A 111 9.06 -13.31 -11.90
C ASN A 111 9.77 -14.24 -12.91
N HIS A 112 10.34 -15.35 -12.45
CA HIS A 112 10.98 -16.35 -13.31
C HIS A 112 10.01 -17.36 -13.95
N ARG A 113 8.69 -17.20 -13.76
CA ARG A 113 7.63 -18.07 -14.32
C ARG A 113 7.91 -19.57 -14.14
N LYS A 114 8.54 -19.99 -13.04
CA LYS A 114 8.96 -21.39 -12.81
C LYS A 114 7.80 -22.37 -12.53
N GLY A 115 6.56 -21.96 -12.78
CA GLY A 115 5.36 -22.75 -12.52
C GLY A 115 5.04 -22.87 -11.04
N GLN A 116 3.80 -23.24 -10.73
CA GLN A 116 3.27 -23.46 -9.39
C GLN A 116 3.77 -24.79 -8.79
N LYS A 117 5.09 -24.96 -8.71
CA LYS A 117 5.69 -26.24 -8.31
C LYS A 117 5.43 -26.61 -6.84
N TYR A 118 5.08 -25.61 -6.02
CA TYR A 118 4.86 -25.72 -4.59
C TYR A 118 3.41 -25.41 -4.16
N ASP A 119 2.48 -25.32 -5.12
CA ASP A 119 1.07 -25.14 -4.81
C ASP A 119 0.47 -26.48 -4.37
N HIS A 120 0.12 -26.57 -3.08
CA HIS A 120 -0.52 -27.74 -2.47
C HIS A 120 -1.98 -27.46 -2.08
N GLY A 121 -2.60 -26.43 -2.67
CA GLY A 121 -3.95 -25.98 -2.38
C GLY A 121 -4.01 -24.87 -1.32
N ARG A 122 -5.01 -24.00 -1.43
CA ARG A 122 -5.12 -22.74 -0.65
C ARG A 122 -4.96 -22.92 0.86
N GLU A 123 -5.62 -23.92 1.44
CA GLU A 123 -5.57 -24.16 2.89
C GLU A 123 -4.21 -24.66 3.37
N HIS A 124 -3.51 -25.44 2.54
CA HIS A 124 -2.19 -25.94 2.88
C HIS A 124 -1.15 -24.84 2.72
N ASN A 125 -1.29 -24.01 1.68
CA ASN A 125 -0.38 -22.91 1.37
C ASN A 125 -0.39 -21.81 2.44
N ILE A 126 -1.54 -21.53 3.08
CA ILE A 126 -1.66 -20.54 4.15
C ILE A 126 -1.04 -21.03 5.48
N LYS A 127 -0.97 -22.35 5.69
CA LYS A 127 -0.42 -22.95 6.92
C LYS A 127 1.12 -22.97 6.97
N VAL A 128 1.77 -22.93 5.80
CA VAL A 128 3.23 -22.91 5.63
C VAL A 128 3.80 -21.56 6.05
#